data_AF-A0A9D6L619-F1
#
_entry.id   AF-A0A9D6L619-F1
#
_cell.length_a   1.000
_cell.length_b   1.000
_cell.length_c   1.000
_cell.angle_alpha   90.00
_cell.angle_beta   90.00
_cell.angle_gamma   90.00
#
_symmetry.space_group_name_H-M   'P 1'
#
loop_
_entity.id
_entity.type
_entity.pdbx_description
1 polymer ?
#
loop_
_entity_poly.entity_id
_entity_poly.type
_entity_poly.pdbx_seq_one_letter_code
_entity_poly.pdbx_strand_id
1 'polypeptide(L)'
;MLLGLVFALDTSGCTAAGYSAGARLDHQLGRSRDPGTLVTLRRGAVVELALRDGGTRRGTLLGVRDQSAPEYETRYAQWRPFALVGRVPGIGDSITLQGPGDPRSGRFAAFVLGGVLVSSAGDGAPVTVRYSEFDSLRGPDLVLAAATLGHRDSLGQLPLRTVALIEVKDGTLAIPLDRIAHVERDLAAFRMVGTIVGLGLDVLVIHEIFKQPPRPKDTCAAPPGIY
;
A
#
# COMPACT_ATOMS: atom_id res chain seq x y z
N MET A 1 -5.82 -66.90 26.60
CA MET A 1 -4.74 -66.10 27.19
C MET A 1 -3.73 -65.79 26.09
N LEU A 2 -3.91 -64.68 25.39
CA LEU A 2 -2.96 -64.17 24.39
C LEU A 2 -3.17 -62.66 24.25
N LEU A 3 -2.05 -61.95 24.12
CA LEU A 3 -1.81 -60.51 24.20
C LEU A 3 -2.81 -59.64 23.42
N GLY A 4 -3.41 -58.67 24.11
CA GLY A 4 -3.96 -57.46 23.51
C GLY A 4 -2.94 -56.34 23.59
N LEU A 5 -2.35 -55.97 22.45
CA LEU A 5 -1.45 -54.83 22.33
C LEU A 5 -2.27 -53.62 21.85
N VAL A 6 -2.70 -52.78 22.80
CA VAL A 6 -3.39 -51.52 22.50
C VAL A 6 -2.34 -50.45 22.22
N PHE A 7 -2.14 -50.11 20.96
CA PHE A 7 -1.42 -48.89 20.57
C PHE A 7 -2.36 -47.69 20.76
N ALA A 8 -2.17 -46.96 21.86
CA ALA A 8 -2.70 -45.61 22.00
C ALA A 8 -1.80 -44.67 21.17
N LEU A 9 -2.24 -44.34 19.96
CA LEU A 9 -1.68 -43.23 19.18
C LEU A 9 -2.35 -41.94 19.68
N ASP A 10 -1.70 -41.30 20.64
CA ASP A 10 -1.97 -39.90 20.97
C ASP A 10 -1.40 -39.02 19.85
N THR A 11 -2.26 -38.63 18.90
CA THR A 11 -1.93 -37.61 17.87
C THR A 11 -2.82 -36.38 18.04
N SER A 12 -2.96 -35.90 19.27
CA SER A 12 -3.50 -34.58 19.58
C SER A 12 -2.36 -33.57 19.69
N GLY A 13 -1.77 -33.22 18.54
CA GLY A 13 -0.62 -32.33 18.48
C GLY A 13 -0.51 -31.56 17.18
N CYS A 14 -1.63 -31.06 16.65
CA CYS A 14 -1.58 -30.07 15.57
C CYS A 14 -0.91 -28.80 16.13
N THR A 15 0.37 -28.69 15.83
CA THR A 15 1.28 -27.62 16.17
C THR A 15 0.69 -26.22 15.94
N ALA A 16 0.41 -25.52 17.04
CA ALA A 16 0.28 -24.06 17.06
C ALA A 16 1.56 -23.34 16.54
N ALA A 17 2.67 -24.06 16.36
CA ALA A 17 3.89 -23.58 15.72
C ALA A 17 3.75 -23.29 14.22
N GLY A 18 2.72 -23.80 13.53
CA GLY A 18 2.46 -23.50 12.11
C GLY A 18 1.84 -22.12 11.87
N TYR A 19 1.16 -21.55 12.87
CA TYR A 19 0.41 -20.29 12.69
C TYR A 19 1.32 -19.05 12.73
N SER A 20 2.43 -19.10 13.45
CA SER A 20 3.36 -17.97 13.60
C SER A 20 4.35 -17.83 12.43
N ALA A 21 4.67 -18.94 11.74
CA ALA A 21 5.50 -18.91 10.53
C ALA A 21 4.73 -18.35 9.32
N GLY A 22 3.44 -18.69 9.17
CA GLY A 22 2.58 -18.17 8.10
C GLY A 22 2.34 -16.66 8.20
N ALA A 23 2.08 -16.15 9.41
CA ALA A 23 1.81 -14.73 9.62
C ALA A 23 3.01 -13.80 9.32
N ARG A 24 4.25 -14.30 9.46
CA ARG A 24 5.46 -13.52 9.13
C ARG A 24 5.78 -13.52 7.63
N LEU A 25 5.47 -14.61 6.92
CA LEU A 25 5.59 -14.67 5.45
C LEU A 25 4.56 -13.77 4.76
N ASP A 26 3.33 -13.70 5.28
CA ASP A 26 2.28 -12.85 4.71
C ASP A 26 2.59 -11.34 4.86
N HIS A 27 3.38 -10.97 5.88
CA HIS A 27 3.89 -9.61 6.05
C HIS A 27 5.06 -9.25 5.10
N GLN A 28 5.77 -10.22 4.53
CA GLN A 28 6.89 -9.99 3.60
C GLN A 28 6.49 -10.11 2.12
N LEU A 29 5.36 -10.74 1.81
CA LEU A 29 4.86 -10.92 0.45
C LEU A 29 4.08 -9.69 -0.06
N GLY A 30 4.72 -8.53 -0.15
CA GLY A 30 4.30 -7.42 -1.03
C GLY A 30 2.94 -6.75 -0.76
N ARG A 31 2.22 -7.15 0.29
CA ARG A 31 0.92 -6.62 0.67
C ARG A 31 1.07 -5.30 1.43
N SER A 32 1.07 -4.18 0.72
CA SER A 32 0.94 -2.86 1.35
C SER A 32 -0.52 -2.52 1.66
N ARG A 33 -0.83 -2.27 2.93
CA ARG A 33 -2.15 -1.82 3.40
C ARG A 33 -2.41 -0.34 3.18
N ASP A 34 -1.43 0.39 2.66
CA ASP A 34 -1.52 1.83 2.44
C ASP A 34 -1.91 2.14 0.99
N PRO A 35 -3.10 2.72 0.73
CA PRO A 35 -3.49 3.21 -0.60
C PRO A 35 -2.48 4.20 -1.20
N GLY A 36 -1.72 4.91 -0.36
CA GLY A 36 -0.61 5.77 -0.77
C GLY A 36 0.48 5.03 -1.55
N THR A 37 0.55 3.70 -1.44
CA THR A 37 1.45 2.86 -2.24
C THR A 37 1.20 2.98 -3.74
N LEU A 38 -0.04 3.29 -4.16
CA LEU A 38 -0.36 3.52 -5.58
C LEU A 38 0.38 4.72 -6.17
N VAL A 39 0.70 5.72 -5.34
CA VAL A 39 1.48 6.89 -5.77
C VAL A 39 2.94 6.51 -6.05
N THR A 40 3.46 5.51 -5.34
CA THR A 40 4.82 5.01 -5.52
C THR A 40 4.95 3.96 -6.62
N LEU A 41 3.81 3.47 -7.12
CA LEU A 41 3.78 2.44 -8.15
C LEU A 41 4.11 3.02 -9.51
N ARG A 42 4.87 2.24 -10.30
CA ARG A 42 5.15 2.60 -11.69
C ARG A 42 3.87 2.47 -12.52
N ARG A 43 3.60 3.46 -13.39
CA ARG A 43 2.58 3.33 -14.44
C ARG A 43 2.85 2.10 -15.31
N GLY A 44 1.80 1.38 -15.70
CA GLY A 44 1.90 0.11 -16.41
C GLY A 44 2.02 -1.12 -15.51
N ALA A 45 2.11 -0.96 -14.18
CA ALA A 45 2.12 -2.09 -13.26
C ALA A 45 0.76 -2.81 -13.27
N VAL A 46 0.77 -4.14 -13.34
CA VAL A 46 -0.43 -4.94 -13.11
C VAL A 46 -0.70 -4.97 -11.62
N VAL A 47 -1.89 -4.51 -11.24
CA VAL A 47 -2.33 -4.39 -9.85
C VAL A 47 -3.65 -5.13 -9.65
N GLU A 48 -3.81 -5.68 -8.46
CA GLU A 48 -5.10 -6.14 -7.95
C GLU A 48 -5.46 -5.27 -6.74
N LEU A 49 -6.61 -4.60 -6.83
CA LEU A 49 -7.12 -3.70 -5.82
C LEU A 49 -8.24 -4.41 -5.07
N ALA A 50 -8.06 -4.62 -3.76
CA ALA A 50 -9.17 -5.00 -2.90
C ALA A 50 -9.87 -3.73 -2.40
N LEU A 51 -11.18 -3.68 -2.60
CA LEU A 51 -12.02 -2.56 -2.26
C LEU A 51 -12.62 -2.75 -0.85
N ARG A 52 -12.98 -1.64 -0.20
CA ARG A 52 -13.58 -1.65 1.15
C ARG A 52 -14.99 -2.22 1.18
N ASP A 53 -15.65 -2.32 0.03
CA ASP A 53 -16.94 -3.01 -0.11
C ASP A 53 -16.79 -4.54 -0.27
N GLY A 54 -15.56 -5.06 -0.18
CA GLY A 54 -15.24 -6.48 -0.34
C GLY A 54 -15.01 -6.91 -1.79
N GLY A 55 -15.23 -6.04 -2.78
CA GLY A 55 -14.95 -6.32 -4.17
C GLY A 55 -13.45 -6.34 -4.49
N THR A 56 -13.06 -7.00 -5.57
CA THR A 56 -11.71 -6.90 -6.14
C THR A 56 -11.74 -6.36 -7.56
N ARG A 57 -10.69 -5.63 -7.96
CA ARG A 57 -10.50 -5.11 -9.31
C ARG A 57 -9.06 -5.32 -9.74
N ARG A 58 -8.86 -6.06 -10.82
CA ARG A 58 -7.54 -6.29 -11.41
C ARG A 58 -7.41 -5.54 -12.73
N GLY A 59 -6.25 -4.92 -12.95
CA GLY A 59 -5.99 -4.16 -14.17
C GLY A 59 -4.57 -3.59 -14.21
N THR A 60 -4.32 -2.78 -15.23
CA THR A 60 -3.03 -2.08 -15.40
C THR A 60 -3.14 -0.67 -14.81
N LEU A 61 -2.28 -0.31 -13.87
CA LEU A 61 -2.27 1.02 -13.26
C LEU A 61 -1.83 2.07 -14.29
N LEU A 62 -2.74 2.95 -14.69
CA LEU A 62 -2.44 4.10 -15.55
C LEU A 62 -1.89 5.29 -14.77
N GLY A 63 -2.24 5.38 -13.48
CA GLY A 63 -1.72 6.37 -12.55
C GLY A 63 -2.75 6.80 -11.51
N VAL A 64 -2.44 7.88 -10.82
CA VAL A 64 -3.30 8.52 -9.83
C VAL A 64 -3.54 9.96 -10.30
N ARG A 65 -4.79 10.45 -10.19
CA ARG A 65 -5.14 11.83 -10.51
C ARG A 65 -6.26 12.33 -9.61
N ASP A 66 -6.52 13.62 -9.65
CA ASP A 66 -7.72 14.16 -9.02
C ASP A 66 -8.96 13.95 -9.89
N GLN A 67 -10.06 13.62 -9.22
CA GLN A 67 -11.40 13.59 -9.78
C GLN A 67 -11.86 15.01 -10.14
N SER A 68 -12.79 15.11 -11.09
CA SER A 68 -13.45 16.37 -11.40
C SER A 68 -14.18 16.92 -10.15
N ALA A 69 -14.24 18.25 -10.01
CA ALA A 69 -14.91 18.86 -8.86
C ALA A 69 -16.38 18.45 -8.74
N PRO A 70 -17.20 18.43 -9.82
CA PRO A 70 -18.62 18.07 -9.72
C PRO A 70 -18.86 16.62 -9.25
N GLU A 71 -18.07 15.66 -9.73
CA GLU A 71 -18.20 14.26 -9.31
C GLU A 71 -17.81 14.09 -7.83
N TYR A 72 -16.75 14.78 -7.39
CA TYR A 72 -16.33 14.77 -5.99
C TYR A 72 -17.38 15.42 -5.09
N GLU A 73 -17.90 16.59 -5.47
CA GLU A 73 -18.94 17.31 -4.71
C GLU A 73 -20.18 16.44 -4.49
N THR A 74 -20.61 15.73 -5.53
CA THR A 74 -21.73 14.78 -5.44
C THR A 74 -21.46 13.68 -4.41
N ARG A 75 -20.29 13.03 -4.49
CA ARG A 75 -19.90 11.98 -3.53
C ARG A 75 -19.73 12.51 -2.12
N TYR A 76 -19.19 13.72 -1.98
CA TYR A 76 -19.02 14.40 -0.70
C TYR A 76 -20.36 14.68 -0.04
N ALA A 77 -21.32 15.22 -0.79
CA ALA A 77 -22.67 15.50 -0.32
C ALA A 77 -23.40 14.22 0.13
N GLN A 78 -23.18 13.09 -0.55
CA GLN A 78 -23.73 11.79 -0.15
C GLN A 78 -23.06 11.23 1.11
N TRP A 79 -21.74 11.41 1.27
CA TRP A 79 -21.01 10.89 2.43
C TRP A 79 -21.22 11.73 3.70
N ARG A 80 -21.26 13.07 3.57
CA ARG A 80 -21.23 14.02 4.70
C ARG A 80 -22.30 13.76 5.78
N PRO A 81 -23.56 13.42 5.47
CA PRO A 81 -24.58 13.11 6.48
C PRO A 81 -24.25 11.89 7.35
N PHE A 82 -23.44 10.96 6.83
CA PHE A 82 -23.04 9.72 7.50
C PHE A 82 -21.63 9.80 8.10
N ALA A 83 -20.99 10.98 8.04
CA ALA A 83 -19.70 11.17 8.66
C ALA A 83 -19.87 10.90 10.17
N LEU A 84 -19.26 9.81 10.65
CA LEU A 84 -19.25 9.38 12.07
C LEU A 84 -18.49 10.37 12.98
N VAL A 85 -18.23 11.57 12.48
CA VAL A 85 -17.23 12.50 12.93
C VAL A 85 -17.89 13.86 13.07
N GLY A 86 -18.38 14.18 14.28
CA GLY A 86 -18.77 15.54 14.66
C GLY A 86 -19.36 16.39 13.52
N ARG A 87 -18.94 17.64 13.41
CA ARG A 87 -19.18 18.44 12.20
C ARG A 87 -17.92 18.42 11.33
N VAL A 88 -18.09 18.09 10.05
CA VAL A 88 -17.06 18.24 9.00
C VAL A 88 -17.37 19.46 8.12
N PRO A 89 -16.34 20.15 7.58
CA PRO A 89 -16.56 21.35 6.78
C PRO A 89 -17.36 21.03 5.51
N GLY A 90 -18.29 21.91 5.15
CA GLY A 90 -18.91 21.90 3.83
C GLY A 90 -17.92 22.35 2.77
N ILE A 91 -18.12 21.89 1.53
CA ILE A 91 -17.39 22.45 0.39
C ILE A 91 -17.76 23.93 0.28
N GLY A 92 -16.75 24.79 0.18
CA GLY A 92 -16.89 26.24 0.17
C GLY A 92 -16.86 26.90 1.56
N ASP A 93 -16.95 26.13 2.65
CA ASP A 93 -16.91 26.67 4.01
C ASP A 93 -15.54 27.34 4.28
N SER A 94 -15.58 28.50 4.93
CA SER A 94 -14.37 29.17 5.40
C SER A 94 -13.70 28.30 6.47
N ILE A 95 -12.42 28.00 6.27
CA ILE A 95 -11.59 27.26 7.20
C ILE A 95 -10.29 28.00 7.49
N THR A 96 -9.70 27.71 8.64
CA THR A 96 -8.38 28.17 9.05
C THR A 96 -7.56 26.97 9.48
N LEU A 97 -6.41 26.78 8.84
CA LEU A 97 -5.42 25.78 9.22
C LEU A 97 -4.42 26.44 10.17
N GLN A 98 -4.39 25.99 11.42
CA GLN A 98 -3.45 26.43 12.43
C GLN A 98 -2.32 25.42 12.56
N GLY A 99 -1.08 25.89 12.59
CA GLY A 99 0.12 25.07 12.73
C GLY A 99 1.29 25.87 13.31
N PRO A 100 2.53 25.36 13.20
CA PRO A 100 3.72 26.03 13.71
C PRO A 100 4.09 27.32 12.96
N GLY A 101 3.57 27.52 11.74
CA GLY A 101 3.73 28.76 10.97
C GLY A 101 2.49 29.66 11.01
N ASP A 102 2.47 30.66 10.14
CA ASP A 102 1.33 31.56 10.03
C ASP A 102 0.04 30.80 9.68
N PRO A 103 -1.08 31.07 10.37
CA PRO A 103 -2.36 30.45 10.06
C PRO A 103 -2.76 30.69 8.61
N ARG A 104 -3.17 29.62 7.91
CA ARG A 104 -3.65 29.70 6.54
C ARG A 104 -5.17 29.65 6.51
N SER A 105 -5.78 30.74 6.06
CA SER A 105 -7.23 30.83 5.86
C SER A 105 -7.61 30.66 4.40
N GLY A 106 -8.77 30.05 4.16
CA GLY A 106 -9.33 29.87 2.81
C GLY A 106 -10.67 29.15 2.85
N ARG A 107 -11.11 28.63 1.71
CA ARG A 107 -12.33 27.83 1.60
C ARG A 107 -11.97 26.35 1.43
N PHE A 108 -12.65 25.48 2.17
CA PHE A 108 -12.49 24.05 2.03
C PHE A 108 -12.98 23.60 0.64
N ALA A 109 -12.14 22.92 -0.13
CA ALA A 109 -12.50 22.41 -1.45
C ALA A 109 -12.67 20.89 -1.44
N ALA A 110 -11.72 20.15 -0.87
CA ALA A 110 -11.76 18.69 -0.84
C ALA A 110 -10.81 18.09 0.20
N PHE A 111 -11.06 16.84 0.59
CA PHE A 111 -10.00 15.99 1.13
C PHE A 111 -9.22 15.37 -0.04
N VAL A 112 -7.90 15.34 0.07
CA VAL A 112 -6.98 14.72 -0.89
C VAL A 112 -6.03 13.79 -0.14
N LEU A 113 -5.35 12.91 -0.86
CA LEU A 113 -4.41 11.99 -0.21
C LEU A 113 -3.35 12.76 0.59
N GLY A 114 -3.30 12.52 1.90
CA GLY A 114 -2.34 13.14 2.81
C GLY A 114 -2.61 14.62 3.15
N GLY A 115 -3.76 15.20 2.76
CA GLY A 115 -4.05 16.59 3.07
C GLY A 115 -5.45 17.09 2.73
N VAL A 116 -5.60 18.41 2.78
CA VAL A 116 -6.81 19.13 2.37
C VAL A 116 -6.52 20.08 1.24
N LEU A 117 -7.46 20.19 0.32
CA LEU A 117 -7.43 21.17 -0.75
C LEU A 117 -8.13 22.44 -0.27
N VAL A 118 -7.43 23.56 -0.32
CA VAL A 118 -7.91 24.87 0.16
C VAL A 118 -7.87 25.86 -0.99
N SER A 119 -9.01 26.45 -1.31
CA SER A 119 -9.10 27.56 -2.26
C SER A 119 -8.82 28.87 -1.54
N SER A 120 -7.98 29.72 -2.14
CA SER A 120 -7.84 31.10 -1.67
C SER A 120 -9.12 31.90 -1.93
N ALA A 121 -9.29 33.03 -1.25
CA ALA A 121 -10.41 33.93 -1.48
C ALA A 121 -10.35 34.65 -2.83
N GLY A 122 -9.18 34.67 -3.49
CA GLY A 122 -9.03 35.09 -4.89
C GLY A 122 -8.98 33.88 -5.82
N ASP A 123 -9.27 34.08 -7.12
CA ASP A 123 -9.38 33.09 -8.21
C ASP A 123 -8.13 32.23 -8.50
N GLY A 124 -7.24 32.07 -7.52
CA GLY A 124 -6.11 31.17 -7.59
C GLY A 124 -6.55 29.70 -7.59
N ALA A 125 -5.72 28.86 -8.21
CA ALA A 125 -5.87 27.42 -8.14
C ALA A 125 -5.87 26.96 -6.67
N PRO A 126 -6.74 26.00 -6.30
CA PRO A 126 -6.72 25.44 -4.95
C PRO A 126 -5.34 24.83 -4.62
N VAL A 127 -4.90 25.00 -3.38
CA VAL A 127 -3.61 24.52 -2.89
C VAL A 127 -3.83 23.34 -1.96
N THR A 128 -3.04 22.28 -2.13
CA THR A 128 -3.00 21.17 -1.17
C THR A 128 -2.16 21.55 0.03
N VAL A 129 -2.72 21.40 1.23
CA VAL A 129 -2.00 21.54 2.50
C VAL A 129 -1.97 20.19 3.19
N ARG A 130 -0.76 19.65 3.42
CA ARG A 130 -0.61 18.31 4.01
C ARG A 130 -1.02 18.31 5.48
N TYR A 131 -1.52 17.19 5.98
CA TYR A 131 -1.83 17.04 7.40
C TYR A 131 -0.61 17.24 8.32
N SER A 132 0.61 17.08 7.80
CA SER A 132 1.86 17.35 8.54
C SER A 132 2.22 18.83 8.62
N GLU A 133 1.56 19.71 7.86
CA GLU A 133 1.87 21.14 7.80
C GLU A 133 1.00 21.99 8.74
N PHE A 134 0.02 21.38 9.42
CA PHE A 134 -0.85 22.06 10.37
C PHE A 134 -1.22 21.13 11.52
N ASP A 135 -1.59 21.72 12.66
CA ASP A 135 -2.02 21.00 13.86
C ASP A 135 -3.54 20.83 13.91
N SER A 136 -4.29 21.84 13.45
CA SER A 136 -5.75 21.80 13.43
C SER A 136 -6.38 22.54 12.26
N LEU A 137 -7.50 22.01 11.78
CA LEU A 137 -8.43 22.66 10.86
C LEU A 137 -9.60 23.20 11.67
N ARG A 138 -9.82 24.51 11.59
CA ARG A 138 -10.94 25.20 12.24
C ARG A 138 -11.94 25.68 11.20
N GLY A 139 -13.22 25.48 11.46
CA GLY A 139 -14.33 26.12 10.75
C GLY A 139 -15.23 26.86 11.74
N PRO A 140 -16.38 27.39 11.29
CA PRO A 140 -17.26 28.21 12.13
C PRO A 140 -17.68 27.51 13.43
N ASP A 141 -18.02 26.22 13.36
CA ASP A 141 -18.48 25.41 14.50
C ASP A 141 -17.71 24.09 14.62
N LEU A 142 -16.46 24.02 14.16
CA LEU A 142 -15.68 22.78 14.20
C LEU A 142 -14.19 23.04 14.41
N VAL A 143 -13.55 22.12 15.13
CA VAL A 143 -12.09 22.03 15.25
C VAL A 143 -11.71 20.57 15.08
N LEU A 144 -10.89 20.28 14.09
CA LEU A 144 -10.42 18.94 13.76
C LEU A 144 -8.89 18.91 13.83
N ALA A 145 -8.32 18.05 14.67
CA ALA A 145 -6.88 17.86 14.72
C ALA A 145 -6.38 17.19 13.42
N ALA A 146 -5.25 17.66 12.90
CA ALA A 146 -4.67 17.16 11.66
C ALA A 146 -4.26 15.69 11.78
N ALA A 147 -3.72 15.26 12.93
CA ALA A 147 -3.41 13.86 13.21
C ALA A 147 -4.66 12.97 13.12
N THR A 148 -5.81 13.44 13.59
CA THR A 148 -7.09 12.72 13.46
C THR A 148 -7.52 12.64 12.01
N LEU A 149 -7.36 13.72 11.23
CA LEU A 149 -7.66 13.70 9.80
C LEU A 149 -6.75 12.71 9.05
N GLY A 150 -5.44 12.74 9.29
CA GLY A 150 -4.48 11.82 8.69
C GLY A 150 -4.75 10.36 9.07
N HIS A 151 -5.11 10.08 10.32
CA HIS A 151 -5.51 8.73 10.72
C HIS A 151 -6.76 8.28 9.95
N ARG A 152 -7.77 9.13 9.81
CA ARG A 152 -9.00 8.80 9.07
C ARG A 152 -8.79 8.64 7.58
N ASP A 153 -7.93 9.45 6.98
CA ASP A 153 -7.46 9.28 5.61
C ASP A 153 -6.87 7.88 5.41
N SER A 154 -5.95 7.46 6.29
CA SER A 154 -5.34 6.11 6.22
C SER A 154 -6.36 4.96 6.38
N LEU A 155 -7.46 5.21 7.11
CA LEU A 155 -8.56 4.26 7.27
C LEU A 155 -9.61 4.35 6.14
N GLY A 156 -9.44 5.22 5.15
CA GLY A 156 -10.42 5.47 4.08
C GLY A 156 -11.76 5.97 4.60
N GLN A 157 -11.76 6.67 5.74
CA GLN A 157 -12.95 7.24 6.35
C GLN A 157 -13.25 8.66 5.85
N LEU A 158 -12.31 9.29 5.14
CA LEU A 158 -12.51 10.56 4.46
C LEU A 158 -12.74 10.32 2.96
N PRO A 159 -13.73 10.96 2.32
CA PRO A 159 -13.92 10.84 0.89
C PRO A 159 -12.78 11.59 0.19
N LEU A 160 -11.87 10.89 -0.47
CA LEU A 160 -10.73 11.52 -1.12
C LEU A 160 -11.07 11.88 -2.56
N ARG A 161 -10.76 13.10 -2.99
CA ARG A 161 -10.89 13.52 -4.38
C ARG A 161 -9.94 12.78 -5.32
N THR A 162 -8.86 12.24 -4.80
CA THR A 162 -7.86 11.49 -5.56
C THR A 162 -8.39 10.11 -5.97
N VAL A 163 -8.21 9.74 -7.24
CA VAL A 163 -8.63 8.46 -7.83
C VAL A 163 -7.45 7.72 -8.45
N ALA A 164 -7.46 6.40 -8.32
CA ALA A 164 -6.61 5.50 -9.10
C ALA A 164 -7.27 5.24 -10.46
N LEU A 165 -6.49 5.32 -11.54
CA LEU A 165 -6.91 4.92 -12.88
C LEU A 165 -6.34 3.54 -13.17
N ILE A 166 -7.22 2.57 -13.41
CA ILE A 166 -6.83 1.24 -13.85
C ILE A 166 -7.46 0.94 -15.21
N GLU A 167 -6.65 0.41 -16.12
CA GLU A 167 -7.12 -0.16 -17.37
C GLU A 167 -7.56 -1.60 -17.13
N VAL A 168 -8.79 -1.90 -17.53
CA VAL A 168 -9.41 -3.24 -17.51
C VAL A 168 -9.85 -3.60 -18.92
N LYS A 169 -10.29 -4.85 -19.13
CA LYS A 169 -10.65 -5.38 -20.46
C LYS A 169 -11.61 -4.48 -21.24
N ASP A 170 -12.57 -3.86 -20.54
CA ASP A 170 -13.65 -3.08 -21.14
C ASP A 170 -13.49 -1.55 -21.00
N GLY A 171 -12.29 -1.08 -20.64
CA GLY A 171 -11.98 0.36 -20.60
C GLY A 171 -11.17 0.80 -19.37
N THR A 172 -11.31 2.06 -19.01
CA THR A 172 -10.62 2.63 -17.83
C THR A 172 -11.60 2.81 -16.68
N LEU A 173 -11.24 2.31 -15.50
CA LEU A 173 -11.97 2.55 -14.27
C LEU A 173 -11.23 3.60 -13.42
N ALA A 174 -11.97 4.58 -12.94
CA ALA A 174 -11.52 5.52 -11.93
C ALA A 174 -12.06 5.08 -10.56
N ILE A 175 -11.17 4.68 -9.66
CA ILE A 175 -11.53 4.17 -8.33
C ILE A 175 -11.02 5.16 -7.29
N PRO A 176 -11.91 5.77 -6.47
CA PRO A 176 -11.46 6.66 -5.41
C PRO A 176 -10.54 5.97 -4.41
N LEU A 177 -9.47 6.65 -4.01
CA LEU A 177 -8.47 6.06 -3.13
C LEU A 177 -9.04 5.67 -1.76
N ASP A 178 -10.04 6.40 -1.26
CA ASP A 178 -10.75 6.05 -0.02
C ASP A 178 -11.50 4.71 -0.10
N ARG A 179 -11.85 4.25 -1.31
CA ARG A 179 -12.53 2.96 -1.52
C ARG A 179 -11.58 1.78 -1.61
N ILE A 180 -10.27 2.02 -1.73
CA ILE A 180 -9.27 0.97 -1.83
C ILE A 180 -8.85 0.58 -0.41
N ALA A 181 -9.05 -0.67 -0.05
CA ALA A 181 -8.60 -1.25 1.21
C ALA A 181 -7.15 -1.73 1.10
N HIS A 182 -6.81 -2.31 -0.05
CA HIS A 182 -5.54 -2.98 -0.23
C HIS A 182 -5.09 -2.98 -1.69
N VAL A 183 -3.76 -3.00 -1.90
CA VAL A 183 -3.13 -3.03 -3.22
C VAL A 183 -2.16 -4.21 -3.24
N GLU A 184 -2.48 -5.20 -4.07
CA GLU A 184 -1.59 -6.31 -4.37
C GLU A 184 -0.89 -6.06 -5.70
N ARG A 185 0.44 -6.26 -5.72
CA ARG A 185 1.24 -6.19 -6.95
C ARG A 185 1.42 -7.59 -7.47
N ASP A 186 1.06 -7.82 -8.73
CA ASP A 186 1.36 -9.09 -9.38
C ASP A 186 2.85 -9.12 -9.77
N LEU A 187 3.67 -9.65 -8.87
CA LEU A 187 5.10 -9.87 -9.12
C LEU A 187 5.34 -11.04 -10.09
N ALA A 188 4.33 -11.85 -10.41
CA ALA A 188 4.51 -13.01 -11.28
C ALA A 188 4.79 -12.61 -12.74
N ALA A 189 4.34 -11.44 -13.17
CA ALA A 189 4.67 -10.90 -14.50
C ALA A 189 6.19 -10.65 -14.68
N PHE A 190 6.94 -10.38 -13.60
CA PHE A 190 8.40 -10.23 -13.64
C PHE A 190 9.15 -11.56 -13.50
N ARG A 191 8.50 -12.62 -13.01
CA ARG A 191 9.15 -13.94 -12.86
C ARG A 191 9.49 -14.59 -14.19
N MET A 192 8.72 -14.37 -15.26
CA MET A 192 9.05 -14.99 -16.57
C MET A 192 10.31 -14.42 -17.23
N VAL A 193 10.67 -13.16 -16.99
CA VAL A 193 11.89 -12.58 -17.57
C VAL A 193 13.14 -13.06 -16.83
N GLY A 194 13.07 -13.22 -15.50
CA GLY A 194 14.20 -13.72 -14.70
C GLY A 194 14.53 -15.20 -14.96
N THR A 195 13.52 -16.05 -15.15
CA THR A 195 13.73 -17.49 -15.37
C THR A 195 14.35 -17.79 -16.74
N ILE A 196 14.04 -16.99 -17.78
CA ILE A 196 14.63 -17.17 -19.13
C ILE A 196 16.10 -16.72 -19.15
N VAL A 197 16.46 -15.66 -18.42
CA VAL A 197 17.86 -15.20 -18.32
C VAL A 197 18.69 -16.10 -17.39
N GLY A 198 18.10 -16.61 -16.30
CA GLY A 198 18.76 -17.55 -15.39
C GLY A 198 19.09 -18.90 -16.04
N LEU A 199 18.16 -19.48 -16.82
CA LEU A 199 18.41 -20.74 -17.54
C LEU A 199 19.44 -20.61 -18.66
N GLY A 200 19.62 -19.42 -19.26
CA GLY A 200 20.64 -19.19 -20.27
C GLY A 200 22.06 -19.08 -19.70
N LEU A 201 22.20 -18.57 -18.48
CA LEU A 201 23.49 -18.37 -17.82
C LEU A 201 24.01 -19.63 -17.11
N ASP A 202 23.13 -20.43 -16.52
CA ASP A 202 23.54 -21.67 -15.84
C ASP A 202 24.04 -22.75 -16.81
N VAL A 203 23.55 -22.76 -18.06
CA VAL A 203 24.07 -23.68 -19.10
C VAL A 203 25.49 -23.28 -19.56
N LEU A 204 25.84 -21.98 -19.52
CA LEU A 204 27.17 -21.52 -19.93
C LEU A 204 28.24 -21.79 -18.84
N VAL A 205 27.88 -21.66 -17.56
CA VAL A 205 28.84 -21.85 -16.45
C VAL A 205 29.19 -23.33 -16.22
N ILE A 206 28.27 -24.26 -16.49
CA ILE A 206 28.55 -25.69 -16.36
C ILE A 206 29.55 -26.17 -17.44
N HIS A 207 29.60 -25.53 -18.61
CA HIS A 207 30.55 -25.94 -19.65
C HIS A 207 32.00 -25.50 -19.39
N GLU A 208 32.21 -24.39 -18.67
CA GLU A 208 33.54 -23.88 -18.34
C GLU A 208 34.20 -24.63 -17.16
N ILE A 209 33.40 -25.10 -16.19
CA ILE A 209 33.91 -25.80 -15.00
C ILE A 209 34.47 -27.19 -15.34
N PHE A 210 33.97 -27.86 -16.38
CA PHE A 210 34.46 -29.19 -16.79
C PHE A 210 35.78 -29.18 -17.59
N LYS A 211 36.37 -28.02 -17.88
CA LYS A 211 37.67 -27.92 -18.57
C LYS A 211 38.86 -27.73 -17.62
N GLN A 212 38.65 -27.56 -16.31
CA GLN A 212 39.77 -27.38 -15.41
C GLN A 212 40.42 -28.73 -15.04
N PRO A 213 41.72 -28.93 -15.33
CA PRO A 213 42.44 -30.11 -14.89
C PRO A 213 42.48 -30.16 -13.35
N PRO A 214 42.49 -31.37 -12.76
CA PRO A 214 42.50 -31.53 -11.31
C PRO A 214 43.71 -30.81 -10.69
N ARG A 215 43.45 -29.99 -9.67
CA ARG A 215 44.53 -29.33 -8.93
C ARG A 215 45.45 -30.37 -8.29
N PRO A 216 46.77 -30.20 -8.37
CA PRO A 216 47.72 -31.07 -7.68
C PRO A 216 47.47 -31.01 -6.17
N LYS A 217 47.58 -32.18 -5.52
CA LYS A 217 47.43 -32.31 -4.07
C LYS A 217 48.64 -31.66 -3.40
N ASP A 218 48.42 -30.51 -2.77
CA ASP A 218 49.41 -29.92 -1.87
C ASP A 218 49.66 -30.88 -0.71
N THR A 219 50.91 -31.26 -0.56
CA THR A 219 51.40 -32.16 0.50
C THR A 219 51.52 -31.35 1.78
N CYS A 220 50.75 -31.73 2.80
CA CYS A 220 50.85 -31.16 4.15
C CYS A 220 52.23 -31.49 4.75
N ALA A 221 53.10 -30.48 4.83
CA ALA A 221 54.33 -30.57 5.61
C ALA A 221 53.99 -30.58 7.11
N ALA A 222 54.59 -31.51 7.85
CA ALA A 222 54.45 -31.61 9.30
C ALA A 222 55.14 -30.43 10.01
N PRO A 223 54.54 -29.89 11.09
CA PRO A 223 55.15 -28.80 11.85
C PRO A 223 56.39 -29.29 12.64
N PRO A 224 57.42 -28.44 12.78
CA PRO A 224 58.62 -28.78 13.54
C PRO A 224 58.32 -28.84 15.05
N GLY A 225 58.81 -29.90 15.69
CA GLY A 225 58.71 -30.12 17.14
C GLY A 225 59.58 -29.15 17.93
N ILE A 226 59.05 -28.68 19.05
CA ILE A 226 59.73 -27.86 20.04
C ILE A 226 60.29 -28.79 21.11
N TYR A 227 61.62 -28.78 21.29
CA TYR A 227 62.34 -29.42 22.40
C TYR A 227 62.38 -28.50 23.62
#